data_AF-A0A352EW10-F1
#
_entry.id   AF-A0A352EW10-F1
#
_cell.length_a   1.000
_cell.length_b   1.000
_cell.length_c   1.000
_cell.angle_alpha   90.00
_cell.angle_beta   90.00
_cell.angle_gamma   90.00
#
_symmetry.space_group_name_H-M   'P 1'
#
loop_
_entity.id
_entity.type
_entity.pdbx_description
1 polymer ?
#
loop_
_entity_poly.entity_id
_entity_poly.type
_entity_poly.pdbx_seq_one_letter_code
_entity_poly.pdbx_strand_id
1 'polypeptide(L)'
;QKTMGIITAVLAAGGILAYGPNGQIPAIPLWVVLIAHAAIALGTLSGGWRIVHTMGSKITKLRPIGGFCAETAAALTLAYVTWTGTPVSTTHTITGAIVGVGATR
;
A
#
# COMPACT_ATOMS: atom_id res chain seq x y z
N GLN A 1 -0.96 4.59 5.82
CA GLN A 1 -1.33 5.27 7.08
C GLN A 1 -2.17 4.40 8.04
N LYS A 2 -3.11 3.57 7.55
CA LYS A 2 -3.95 2.71 8.42
C LYS A 2 -3.17 1.76 9.35
N THR A 3 -2.16 1.04 8.85
CA THR A 3 -1.36 0.07 9.64
C THR A 3 -0.57 0.72 10.77
N MET A 4 0.06 1.88 10.54
CA MET A 4 0.80 2.61 11.57
C MET A 4 -0.13 3.14 12.67
N GLY A 5 -1.34 3.58 12.29
CA GLY A 5 -2.39 3.98 13.23
C GLY A 5 -2.86 2.82 14.11
N ILE A 6 -3.07 1.62 13.54
CA ILE A 6 -3.45 0.42 14.29
C ILE A 6 -2.34 0.01 15.27
N ILE A 7 -1.08 -0.02 14.83
CA ILE A 7 0.06 -0.39 15.70
C ILE A 7 0.19 0.60 16.86
N THR A 8 0.06 1.91 16.59
CA THR A 8 0.14 2.95 17.63
C THR A 8 -1.03 2.85 18.61
N ALA A 9 -2.24 2.56 18.12
CA ALA A 9 -3.42 2.34 18.97
C ALA A 9 -3.25 1.12 19.90
N VAL A 10 -2.68 0.02 19.40
CA VAL A 10 -2.38 -1.17 20.21
C VAL A 10 -1.30 -0.87 21.25
N LEU A 11 -0.25 -0.14 20.89
CA LEU A 11 0.82 0.25 21.82
C LEU A 11 0.34 1.22 22.92
N ALA A 12 -0.59 2.11 22.58
CA ALA A 12 -1.24 3.00 23.54
C ALA A 12 -2.17 2.20 24.48
N ALA A 13 -3.00 1.29 23.94
CA ALA A 13 -3.89 0.43 24.74
C ALA A 13 -3.10 -0.53 25.66
N GLY A 14 -1.91 -0.96 25.24
CA GLY A 14 -1.00 -1.78 26.04
C GLY A 14 -0.20 -1.03 27.11
N GLY A 15 -0.39 0.28 27.25
CA GLY A 15 0.28 1.11 28.27
C GLY A 15 1.77 1.39 28.02
N ILE A 16 2.29 1.02 26.84
CA ILE A 16 3.70 1.22 26.47
C ILE A 16 3.92 2.66 25.95
N LEU A 17 2.91 3.23 25.28
CA LEU A 17 2.89 4.64 24.90
C LEU A 17 1.96 5.41 25.84
N ALA A 18 2.50 6.40 26.54
CA ALA A 18 1.70 7.32 27.34
C ALA A 18 0.76 8.13 26.43
N TYR A 19 -0.54 8.13 26.75
CA TYR A 19 -1.51 8.99 26.11
C TYR A 19 -1.11 10.46 26.32
N GLY A 20 -1.27 11.28 25.28
CA GLY A 20 -1.04 12.73 25.41
C GLY A 20 -2.00 13.35 26.45
N PRO A 21 -1.68 14.55 26.98
CA PRO A 21 -2.57 15.24 27.89
C PRO A 21 -3.94 15.40 27.20
N ASN A 22 -5.01 14.90 27.83
CA ASN A 22 -6.39 14.78 27.33
C ASN A 22 -6.78 13.48 26.58
N GLY A 23 -6.02 12.38 26.71
CA GLY A 23 -6.45 11.07 26.19
C GLY A 23 -6.37 10.92 24.67
N GLN A 24 -5.63 11.81 24.01
CA GLN A 24 -5.40 11.76 22.56
C GLN A 24 -4.36 10.68 22.22
N ILE A 25 -4.56 10.05 21.05
CA ILE A 25 -3.60 9.08 20.49
C ILE A 25 -2.27 9.82 20.29
N PRO A 26 -1.17 9.36 20.92
CA PRO A 26 0.12 10.03 20.79
C PRO A 26 0.61 10.01 19.34
N ALA A 27 1.42 11.01 18.98
CA ALA A 27 2.05 11.08 17.67
C ALA A 27 2.80 9.77 17.37
N ILE A 28 2.65 9.25 16.16
CA ILE A 28 3.23 7.96 15.75
C ILE A 28 4.76 8.05 15.90
N PRO A 29 5.37 7.25 16.77
CA PRO A 29 6.81 7.34 17.00
C PRO A 29 7.60 6.80 15.80
N LEU A 30 8.74 7.43 15.53
CA LEU A 30 9.55 7.17 14.32
C LEU A 30 10.01 5.70 14.22
N TRP A 31 10.28 5.04 15.34
CA TRP A 31 10.68 3.62 15.36
C TRP A 31 9.56 2.69 14.85
N VAL A 32 8.28 3.00 15.15
CA VAL A 32 7.13 2.23 14.62
C VAL A 32 7.04 2.40 13.11
N VAL A 33 7.28 3.61 12.61
CA VAL A 33 7.32 3.90 11.18
C VAL A 33 8.41 3.07 10.51
N LEU A 34 9.63 3.09 11.05
CA LEU A 34 10.75 2.34 10.47
C LEU A 34 10.51 0.83 10.47
N ILE A 35 10.03 0.26 11.57
CA ILE A 35 9.75 -1.18 11.65
C ILE A 35 8.63 -1.58 10.69
N ALA A 36 7.56 -0.78 10.58
CA ALA A 36 6.47 -1.06 9.66
C ALA A 36 6.94 -1.03 8.19
N HIS A 37 7.77 -0.05 7.81
CA HIS A 37 8.32 0.02 6.46
C HIS A 37 9.32 -1.11 6.20
N ALA A 38 10.17 -1.45 7.17
CA ALA A 38 11.09 -2.57 7.08
C ALA A 38 10.35 -3.90 6.89
N ALA A 39 9.28 -4.14 7.65
CA ALA A 39 8.44 -5.33 7.53
C ALA A 39 7.78 -5.42 6.15
N ILE A 40 7.25 -4.31 5.63
CA ILE A 40 6.69 -4.25 4.26
C ILE A 40 7.78 -4.55 3.23
N ALA A 41 8.93 -3.88 3.30
CA ALA A 41 10.03 -4.07 2.36
C ALA A 41 10.54 -5.52 2.37
N LEU A 42 10.71 -6.11 3.56
CA LEU A 42 11.14 -7.50 3.72
C LEU A 42 10.08 -8.47 3.16
N GLY A 43 8.80 -8.21 3.40
CA GLY A 43 7.70 -8.99 2.82
C GLY A 43 7.66 -8.93 1.29
N THR A 44 7.88 -7.75 0.71
CA THR A 44 7.95 -7.57 -0.75
C THR A 44 9.15 -8.31 -1.35
N LEU A 45 10.32 -8.25 -0.72
CA LEU A 45 11.52 -8.92 -1.19
C LEU A 45 11.44 -10.45 -1.10
N SER A 46 10.87 -10.97 -0.01
CA SER A 46 10.82 -12.41 0.26
C SER A 46 9.71 -13.14 -0.49
N GLY A 47 8.53 -12.53 -0.65
CA GLY A 47 7.34 -13.19 -1.19
C GLY A 47 6.76 -12.55 -2.46
N GLY A 48 7.19 -11.35 -2.83
CA GLY A 48 6.56 -10.57 -3.89
C GLY A 48 6.80 -11.11 -5.31
N TRP A 49 7.92 -11.82 -5.54
CA TRP A 49 8.33 -12.23 -6.89
C TRP A 49 7.28 -13.07 -7.63
N ARG A 50 6.66 -14.02 -6.93
CA ARG A 50 5.64 -14.91 -7.53
C ARG A 50 4.39 -14.13 -7.96
N ILE A 51 4.02 -13.10 -7.19
CA ILE A 51 2.89 -12.22 -7.47
C ILE A 51 3.22 -11.35 -8.68
N VAL A 52 4.38 -10.68 -8.68
CA VAL A 52 4.84 -9.84 -9.80
C VAL A 52 4.89 -10.64 -11.09
N HIS A 53 5.46 -11.84 -11.05
CA HIS A 53 5.52 -12.73 -12.21
C HIS A 53 4.12 -13.11 -12.72
N THR A 54 3.18 -13.41 -11.83
CA THR A 54 1.80 -13.78 -12.20
C THR A 54 1.08 -12.60 -12.86
N MET A 55 1.21 -11.39 -12.29
CA MET A 55 0.59 -10.18 -12.83
C MET A 55 1.16 -9.81 -14.21
N GLY A 56 2.48 -9.93 -14.39
CA GLY A 56 3.17 -9.55 -15.63
C GLY A 56 3.04 -10.53 -16.80
N SER A 57 2.76 -11.81 -16.53
CA SER A 57 2.79 -12.86 -17.57
C SER A 57 1.48 -13.63 -17.73
N LYS A 58 0.70 -13.85 -16.65
CA LYS A 58 -0.51 -14.68 -16.68
C LYS A 58 -1.80 -13.89 -16.91
N ILE A 59 -1.85 -12.61 -16.54
CA ILE A 59 -3.06 -11.78 -16.70
C ILE A 59 -3.07 -11.08 -18.07
N THR A 60 -2.00 -10.36 -18.41
CA THR A 60 -1.81 -9.75 -19.73
C THR A 60 -0.34 -9.83 -20.11
N LYS A 61 -0.01 -9.92 -21.41
CA LYS A 61 1.40 -9.81 -21.87
C LYS A 61 1.84 -8.35 -21.75
N LEU A 62 2.26 -7.96 -20.56
CA LEU A 62 2.73 -6.62 -20.25
C LEU A 62 4.06 -6.35 -20.95
N ARG A 63 4.04 -5.40 -21.90
CA ARG A 63 5.26 -4.75 -22.40
C ARG A 63 5.67 -3.64 -21.42
N PRO A 64 6.95 -3.27 -21.34
CA PRO A 64 7.42 -2.22 -20.43
C PRO A 64 6.62 -0.91 -20.51
N ILE A 65 6.27 -0.48 -21.74
CA ILE A 65 5.45 0.73 -21.96
C ILE A 65 4.03 0.60 -21.36
N GLY A 66 3.43 -0.59 -21.45
CA GLY A 66 2.12 -0.86 -20.87
C GLY A 66 2.15 -0.94 -19.35
N GLY A 67 3.25 -1.47 -18.79
CA GLY A 67 3.49 -1.46 -17.35
C GLY A 67 3.60 -0.04 -16.80
N PHE A 68 4.33 0.84 -17.49
CA PHE A 68 4.43 2.25 -17.09
C PHE A 68 3.07 2.96 -17.12
N CYS A 69 2.28 2.76 -18.19
CA CYS A 69 0.93 3.32 -18.28
C CYS A 69 0.01 2.78 -17.16
N ALA A 70 0.04 1.48 -16.90
CA ALA A 70 -0.77 0.85 -15.85
C ALA A 70 -0.40 1.38 -14.45
N GLU A 71 0.90 1.50 -14.15
CA GLU A 71 1.39 2.01 -12.87
C GLU A 71 1.00 3.49 -12.68
N THR A 72 1.15 4.31 -13.73
CA THR A 72 0.78 5.73 -13.70
C THR A 72 -0.73 5.91 -13.48
N ALA A 73 -1.56 5.16 -14.19
CA ALA A 73 -3.02 5.20 -14.02
C ALA A 73 -3.44 4.76 -12.61
N ALA A 74 -2.84 3.70 -12.08
CA ALA A 74 -3.09 3.24 -10.72
C ALA A 74 -2.63 4.27 -9.68
N ALA A 75 -1.45 4.86 -9.85
CA ALA A 75 -0.90 5.88 -8.95
C ALA A 75 -1.78 7.14 -8.91
N LEU A 76 -2.21 7.65 -10.06
CA LEU A 76 -3.12 8.80 -10.14
C LEU A 76 -4.47 8.51 -9.46
N THR A 77 -5.03 7.32 -9.71
CA THR A 77 -6.29 6.90 -9.08
C THR A 77 -6.14 6.80 -7.56
N LEU A 78 -5.07 6.17 -7.08
CA LEU A 78 -4.80 6.05 -5.65
C LEU A 78 -4.50 7.41 -4.99
N ALA A 79 -3.82 8.31 -5.68
CA ALA A 79 -3.57 9.66 -5.20
C ALA A 79 -4.88 10.45 -5.05
N TYR A 80 -5.75 10.39 -6.06
CA TYR A 80 -7.08 11.01 -6.01
C TYR A 80 -7.91 10.46 -4.85
N VAL A 81 -7.97 9.13 -4.71
CA VAL A 81 -8.75 8.49 -3.64
C VAL A 81 -8.16 8.75 -2.24
N THR A 82 -6.83 8.86 -2.15
CA THR A 82 -6.18 9.24 -0.88
C THR A 82 -6.57 10.66 -0.49
N TRP A 83 -6.69 11.58 -1.45
CA TRP A 83 -7.16 12.93 -1.20
C TRP A 83 -8.64 12.97 -0.75
N THR A 84 -9.50 12.12 -1.31
CA THR A 84 -10.90 11.99 -0.88
C THR A 84 -11.08 11.14 0.39
N GLY A 85 -10.01 10.60 0.96
CA GLY A 85 -10.03 9.82 2.20
C GLY A 85 -10.74 8.47 2.12
N THR A 86 -11.14 8.02 0.92
CA THR A 86 -11.93 6.80 0.77
C THR A 86 -11.04 5.55 0.82
N PRO A 87 -11.36 4.53 1.63
CA PRO A 87 -10.59 3.28 1.63
C PRO A 87 -10.85 2.49 0.33
N VAL A 88 -9.80 2.26 -0.45
CA VAL A 88 -9.84 1.41 -1.66
C VAL A 88 -8.80 0.30 -1.62
N SER A 89 -9.06 -0.79 -2.34
CA SER A 89 -8.14 -1.91 -2.49
C SER A 89 -7.12 -1.62 -3.59
N THR A 90 -5.85 -1.46 -3.20
CA THR A 90 -4.73 -1.23 -4.13
C THR A 90 -4.57 -2.39 -5.12
N THR A 91 -4.85 -3.63 -4.70
CA THR A 91 -4.82 -4.81 -5.58
C THR A 91 -5.83 -4.70 -6.71
N HIS A 92 -7.07 -4.27 -6.41
CA HIS A 92 -8.08 -4.08 -7.45
C HIS A 92 -7.73 -2.92 -8.38
N THR A 93 -7.20 -1.82 -7.84
CA THR A 93 -6.80 -0.67 -8.65
C THR A 93 -5.70 -1.05 -9.64
N ILE A 94 -4.64 -1.72 -9.20
CA ILE A 94 -3.53 -2.10 -10.10
C ILE A 94 -3.93 -3.19 -11.09
N THR A 95 -4.69 -4.21 -10.64
CA THR A 95 -5.16 -5.28 -11.53
C THR A 95 -6.08 -4.71 -12.61
N GLY A 96 -7.00 -3.80 -12.25
CA GLY A 96 -7.88 -3.11 -13.18
C GLY A 96 -7.10 -2.25 -14.19
N ALA A 97 -6.07 -1.53 -13.75
CA ALA A 97 -5.20 -0.76 -14.64
C ALA A 97 -4.43 -1.65 -15.63
N ILE A 98 -3.88 -2.78 -15.16
CA ILE A 98 -3.20 -3.77 -16.01
C ILE A 98 -4.13 -4.38 -17.06
N VAL A 99 -5.35 -4.75 -16.66
CA VAL A 99 -6.38 -5.28 -17.56
C VAL A 99 -6.80 -4.20 -18.57
N GLY A 100 -6.99 -2.95 -18.13
CA GLY A 100 -7.34 -1.83 -19.00
C GLY A 100 -6.30 -1.56 -20.09
N VAL A 101 -5.01 -1.57 -19.75
CA VAL A 101 -3.92 -1.45 -20.74
C VAL A 101 -3.82 -2.69 -21.64
N GLY A 102 -4.16 -3.88 -21.13
CA GLY A 102 -4.22 -5.09 -21.93
C GLY A 102 -5.38 -5.13 -22.93
N ALA A 103 -6.48 -4.45 -22.63
CA ALA A 103 -7.69 -4.38 -23.47
C ALA A 103 -7.53 -3.45 -24.68
N THR A 104 -6.54 -2.56 -24.70
CA THR A 104 -6.24 -1.70 -25.86
C THR A 104 -5.47 -2.44 -26.97
N ARG A 105 -5.48 -3.78 -26.97
CA ARG A 105 -4.69 -4.64 -27.84
C ARG A 105 -5.53 -5.69 -28.54
#